data_AF-A0A8C8F1W9-F1
#
_entry.id   AF-A0A8C8F1W9-F1
#
_cell.length_a   1.000
_cell.length_b   1.000
_cell.length_c   1.000
_cell.angle_alpha   90.00
_cell.angle_beta   90.00
_cell.angle_gamma   90.00
#
_symmetry.space_group_name_H-M   'P 1'
#
loop_
_entity.id
_entity.type
_entity.pdbx_description
1 polymer ?
#
loop_
_entity_poly.entity_id
_entity_poly.type
_entity_poly.pdbx_seq_one_letter_code
_entity_poly.pdbx_strand_id
1 'polypeptide(L)'
;MATSLGANIYNRQNWEDADFPILCQTCLGENPYIRMVRLINCLLICARPFTVFRWCPGTRMRFKKTEVCQTCSKMKNVCQTCLLDLEYGLPIQVRDTGLSIKDDVPKSDVNKEYYTQNMEREIGNSDGTRPVGLLGKAPSSSDMLLKLARTTPYYKRNRPHICSFWVKGECKRGEECPYRHEKPTDPDDPLADQNIKDRYYGINDPVADKLLKRASTMPRLDTPEDKSITTLYVGGLGDSITDSELRNHFYQFGEIRTTTIVQRQQCAFIQFATRQAAELAAEKSFNKLIIKGRRLNVKWGRSQGARGKEGREREGVTEMGMKLEPVPGLPGALPPPPVDEDAPTNYFNLGPNSAPPVMNISLPPPPGVAMPPPGFGPPMFHSMDPMAIPHPIGMRPPGHVHYPSQDPQRMGAHASRHGGS
;
A
#
# COMPACT_ATOMS: atom_id res chain seq x y z
N MET A 1 -48.04 -23.74 -24.65
CA MET A 1 -46.86 -22.85 -24.75
C MET A 1 -46.61 -22.26 -23.38
N ALA A 2 -45.73 -22.90 -22.62
CA ALA A 2 -45.41 -22.55 -21.24
C ALA A 2 -44.37 -21.42 -21.23
N THR A 3 -44.74 -20.25 -20.71
CA THR A 3 -43.79 -19.25 -20.24
C THR A 3 -43.82 -19.28 -18.72
N SER A 4 -42.86 -19.99 -18.15
CA SER A 4 -42.62 -20.11 -16.72
C SER A 4 -42.33 -18.72 -16.12
N LEU A 5 -43.32 -18.14 -15.45
CA LEU A 5 -43.11 -17.15 -14.41
C LEU A 5 -42.30 -17.83 -13.30
N GLY A 6 -41.01 -17.51 -13.20
CA GLY A 6 -40.09 -18.15 -12.26
C GLY A 6 -40.58 -18.02 -10.82
N ALA A 7 -40.60 -19.16 -10.11
CA ALA A 7 -41.11 -19.34 -8.76
C ALA A 7 -40.34 -18.61 -7.63
N ASN A 8 -39.56 -17.57 -7.93
CA ASN A 8 -38.56 -16.98 -7.02
C ASN A 8 -38.92 -15.58 -6.49
N ILE A 9 -40.20 -15.18 -6.58
CA ILE A 9 -40.70 -13.90 -6.02
C ILE A 9 -41.14 -14.06 -4.55
N TYR A 10 -41.25 -15.30 -4.03
CA TYR A 10 -42.01 -15.61 -2.81
C TYR A 10 -41.25 -16.16 -1.60
N ASN A 11 -39.90 -16.11 -1.55
CA ASN A 11 -39.19 -16.42 -0.30
C ASN A 11 -38.90 -15.14 0.51
N ARG A 12 -39.97 -14.56 1.10
CA ARG A 12 -39.88 -13.42 2.05
C ARG A 12 -39.13 -13.75 3.35
N GLN A 13 -38.80 -15.02 3.60
CA GLN A 13 -38.19 -15.48 4.85
C GLN A 13 -36.70 -15.11 5.00
N ASN A 14 -36.02 -14.69 3.93
CA ASN A 14 -34.58 -14.37 3.96
C ASN A 14 -34.30 -12.94 3.46
N TRP A 15 -35.10 -11.97 3.89
CA TRP A 15 -34.75 -10.57 3.68
C TRP A 15 -33.65 -10.20 4.68
N GLU A 16 -32.58 -9.60 4.16
CA GLU A 16 -31.54 -9.07 5.04
C GLU A 16 -32.08 -7.78 5.68
N ASP A 17 -32.26 -7.79 7.00
CA ASP A 17 -32.49 -6.60 7.80
C ASP A 17 -31.25 -6.33 8.65
N ALA A 18 -30.41 -5.39 8.19
CA ALA A 18 -29.24 -4.93 8.91
C ALA A 18 -29.46 -3.51 9.43
N ASP A 19 -28.90 -3.22 10.62
CA ASP A 19 -28.95 -1.90 11.25
C ASP A 19 -27.88 -0.95 10.72
N PHE A 20 -26.71 -1.47 10.33
CA PHE A 20 -25.57 -0.67 9.88
C PHE A 20 -24.80 -1.32 8.72
N PRO A 21 -24.35 -0.53 7.71
CA PRO A 21 -23.65 -1.06 6.54
C PRO A 21 -22.16 -1.36 6.82
N ILE A 22 -21.59 -2.28 6.04
CA ILE A 22 -20.16 -2.60 6.06
C ILE A 22 -19.44 -1.73 5.01
N LEU A 23 -18.71 -0.71 5.46
CA LEU A 23 -18.11 0.31 4.60
C LEU A 23 -16.65 0.57 4.93
N CYS A 24 -15.87 0.93 3.90
CA CYS A 24 -14.51 1.45 4.08
C CYS A 24 -14.51 2.97 4.37
N GLN A 25 -13.47 3.45 5.05
CA GLN A 25 -13.29 4.86 5.41
C GLN A 25 -13.37 5.82 4.19
N THR A 26 -12.78 5.44 3.06
CA THR A 26 -12.84 6.26 1.84
C THR A 26 -14.28 6.44 1.34
N CYS A 27 -15.13 5.42 1.45
CA CYS A 27 -16.53 5.52 1.00
C CYS A 27 -17.41 6.27 1.99
N LEU A 28 -17.11 6.12 3.27
CA LEU A 28 -17.87 6.73 4.35
C LEU A 28 -17.73 8.25 4.30
N GLY A 29 -16.51 8.76 4.11
CA GLY A 29 -16.24 10.18 3.95
C GLY A 29 -15.05 10.66 4.76
N GLU A 30 -14.82 11.96 4.74
CA GLU A 30 -13.85 12.62 5.65
C GLU A 30 -14.53 13.16 6.92
N ASN A 31 -15.85 13.36 6.89
CA ASN A 31 -16.59 13.89 8.02
C ASN A 31 -16.90 12.78 9.04
N PRO A 32 -16.49 12.92 10.32
CA PRO A 32 -16.86 11.98 11.39
C PRO A 32 -18.36 11.91 11.67
N TYR A 33 -19.10 12.99 11.37
CA TYR A 33 -20.54 13.10 11.61
C TYR A 33 -21.31 12.91 10.31
N ILE A 34 -22.00 11.77 10.19
CA ILE A 34 -22.66 11.37 8.96
C ILE A 34 -24.15 11.20 9.19
N ARG A 35 -24.93 11.75 8.27
CA ARG A 35 -26.36 11.51 8.17
C ARG A 35 -26.59 10.46 7.08
N MET A 36 -27.24 9.36 7.45
CA MET A 36 -27.60 8.28 6.54
C MET A 36 -29.09 7.97 6.62
N VAL A 37 -29.66 7.61 5.49
CA VAL A 37 -31.05 7.16 5.38
C VAL A 37 -31.03 5.65 5.16
N ARG A 38 -31.83 4.93 5.96
CA ARG A 38 -32.09 3.50 5.81
C ARG A 38 -33.32 3.32 4.94
N LEU A 39 -33.16 2.65 3.80
CA LEU A 39 -34.21 2.34 2.84
C LEU A 39 -34.30 0.82 2.71
N ILE A 40 -35.50 0.29 2.75
CA ILE A 40 -35.74 -1.13 2.44
C ILE A 40 -35.96 -1.20 0.93
N ASN A 41 -35.30 -2.15 0.26
CA ASN A 41 -35.45 -2.55 -1.17
C ASN A 41 -34.36 -2.06 -2.15
N CYS A 42 -33.36 -2.91 -2.44
CA CYS A 42 -32.67 -2.99 -3.74
C CYS A 42 -32.19 -4.42 -4.05
N LEU A 43 -32.03 -4.70 -5.34
CA LEU A 43 -31.44 -5.91 -5.92
C LEU A 43 -30.32 -5.48 -6.87
N LEU A 44 -29.10 -5.99 -6.71
CA LEU A 44 -28.01 -5.67 -7.66
C LEU A 44 -27.06 -6.85 -7.92
N ILE A 45 -26.59 -7.53 -6.87
CA ILE A 45 -25.70 -8.70 -7.02
C ILE A 45 -26.34 -9.96 -6.47
N CYS A 46 -26.81 -9.92 -5.23
CA CYS A 46 -27.68 -10.91 -4.65
C CYS A 46 -29.06 -10.63 -5.27
N ALA A 47 -29.70 -11.58 -5.96
CA ALA A 47 -31.10 -11.42 -6.39
C ALA A 47 -32.09 -11.42 -5.20
N ARG A 48 -31.56 -11.28 -3.97
CA ARG A 48 -32.27 -11.15 -2.70
C ARG A 48 -32.29 -9.67 -2.27
N PRO A 49 -33.44 -9.15 -1.82
CA PRO A 49 -33.55 -7.78 -1.34
C PRO A 49 -32.78 -7.59 -0.02
N PHE A 50 -32.16 -6.43 0.13
CA PHE A 50 -31.41 -6.05 1.32
C PHE A 50 -31.66 -4.59 1.71
N THR A 51 -31.26 -4.24 2.94
CA THR A 51 -31.32 -2.87 3.45
C THR A 51 -30.30 -1.96 2.77
N VAL A 52 -30.79 -0.91 2.11
CA VAL A 52 -29.99 0.08 1.41
C VAL A 52 -29.73 1.27 2.32
N PHE A 53 -28.46 1.59 2.51
CA PHE A 53 -28.06 2.80 3.22
C PHE A 53 -27.64 3.83 2.20
N ARG A 54 -28.14 5.07 2.33
CA ARG A 54 -27.77 6.20 1.46
C ARG A 54 -27.26 7.36 2.30
N TRP A 55 -26.07 7.88 1.98
CA TRP A 55 -25.43 8.97 2.72
C TRP A 55 -24.65 9.91 1.79
N CYS A 56 -24.29 11.08 2.31
CA CYS A 56 -23.39 12.02 1.64
C CYS A 56 -22.01 11.98 2.33
N PRO A 57 -20.92 11.59 1.63
CA PRO A 57 -19.60 11.47 2.26
C PRO A 57 -18.94 12.80 2.66
N GLY A 58 -19.37 13.92 2.07
CA GLY A 58 -18.74 15.21 2.30
C GLY A 58 -19.31 16.31 1.39
N THR A 59 -18.75 17.51 1.49
CA THR A 59 -19.19 18.66 0.71
C THR A 59 -18.79 18.47 -0.76
N ARG A 60 -19.73 18.74 -1.70
CA ARG A 60 -19.54 18.52 -3.16
C ARG A 60 -19.26 17.05 -3.55
N MET A 61 -19.63 16.10 -2.70
CA MET A 61 -19.56 14.67 -3.01
C MET A 61 -20.91 14.17 -3.51
N ARG A 62 -20.91 13.06 -4.26
CA ARG A 62 -22.15 12.38 -4.66
C ARG A 62 -22.72 11.63 -3.48
N PHE A 63 -24.05 11.53 -3.44
CA PHE A 63 -24.70 10.58 -2.55
C PHE A 63 -24.28 9.16 -2.95
N LYS A 64 -23.78 8.42 -1.97
CA LYS A 64 -23.41 7.02 -2.11
C LYS A 64 -24.48 6.15 -1.49
N LYS A 65 -24.57 4.93 -1.99
CA LYS A 65 -25.45 3.90 -1.46
C LYS A 65 -24.73 2.56 -1.38
N THR A 66 -25.27 1.64 -0.59
CA THR A 66 -24.83 0.24 -0.62
C THR A 66 -25.28 -0.43 -1.92
N GLU A 67 -24.40 -1.20 -2.55
CA GLU A 67 -24.65 -1.87 -3.83
C GLU A 67 -24.78 -3.40 -3.66
N VAL A 68 -24.27 -3.96 -2.55
CA VAL A 68 -24.37 -5.39 -2.22
C VAL A 68 -24.92 -5.65 -0.83
N CYS A 69 -25.54 -6.81 -0.67
CA CYS A 69 -26.00 -7.33 0.62
C CYS A 69 -24.83 -7.59 1.59
N GLN A 70 -25.09 -7.52 2.89
CA GLN A 70 -24.11 -7.74 3.95
C GLN A 70 -23.54 -9.17 3.91
N THR A 71 -24.35 -10.16 3.52
CA THR A 71 -23.90 -11.55 3.28
C THR A 71 -22.80 -11.61 2.21
N CYS A 72 -23.01 -10.98 1.06
CA CYS A 72 -22.00 -10.93 -0.03
C CYS A 72 -20.75 -10.15 0.36
N SER A 73 -20.91 -9.11 1.20
CA SER A 73 -19.81 -8.33 1.75
C SER A 73 -18.98 -9.13 2.76
N LYS A 74 -19.61 -9.86 3.69
CA LYS A 74 -18.97 -10.71 4.70
C LYS A 74 -18.23 -11.91 4.10
N MET A 75 -18.84 -12.57 3.12
CA MET A 75 -18.23 -13.70 2.40
C MET A 75 -16.89 -13.33 1.77
N LYS A 76 -16.81 -12.14 1.17
CA LYS A 76 -15.63 -11.67 0.46
C LYS A 76 -14.83 -10.62 1.24
N ASN A 77 -15.15 -10.30 2.49
CA ASN A 77 -14.54 -9.21 3.29
C ASN A 77 -14.40 -7.87 2.52
N VAL A 78 -15.47 -7.40 1.86
CA VAL A 78 -15.43 -6.19 1.04
C VAL A 78 -16.41 -5.12 1.47
N CYS A 79 -16.10 -3.87 1.17
CA CYS A 79 -17.01 -2.75 1.36
C CYS A 79 -18.23 -2.85 0.42
N GLN A 80 -19.43 -2.64 0.98
CA GLN A 80 -20.71 -2.78 0.28
C GLN A 80 -20.91 -1.83 -0.91
N THR A 81 -20.13 -0.75 -1.01
CA THR A 81 -20.26 0.24 -2.10
C THR A 81 -19.12 0.18 -3.12
N CYS A 82 -17.87 0.04 -2.67
CA CYS A 82 -16.74 0.06 -3.60
C CYS A 82 -16.25 -1.33 -4.02
N LEU A 83 -16.72 -2.40 -3.36
CA LEU A 83 -16.28 -3.77 -3.58
C LEU A 83 -14.77 -3.98 -3.45
N LEU A 84 -14.11 -3.09 -2.71
CA LEU A 84 -12.71 -3.27 -2.33
C LEU A 84 -12.64 -3.92 -0.96
N ASP A 85 -11.55 -4.65 -0.75
CA ASP A 85 -11.21 -5.28 0.51
C ASP A 85 -11.16 -4.24 1.65
N LEU A 86 -11.64 -4.63 2.84
CA LEU A 86 -11.73 -3.75 4.00
C LEU A 86 -10.38 -3.53 4.70
N GLU A 87 -9.44 -4.45 4.54
CA GLU A 87 -8.13 -4.43 5.20
C GLU A 87 -7.10 -3.65 4.36
N TYR A 88 -6.94 -4.03 3.09
CA TYR A 88 -5.93 -3.44 2.20
C TYR A 88 -6.48 -2.33 1.28
N GLY A 89 -7.81 -2.27 1.09
CA GLY A 89 -8.41 -1.34 0.14
C GLY A 89 -8.07 -1.65 -1.32
N LEU A 90 -7.86 -2.93 -1.65
CA LEU A 90 -7.48 -3.43 -2.97
C LEU A 90 -8.64 -4.19 -3.67
N PRO A 91 -8.62 -4.34 -5.00
CA PRO A 91 -9.56 -5.20 -5.71
C PRO A 91 -9.46 -6.66 -5.26
N ILE A 92 -10.59 -7.38 -5.33
CA ILE A 92 -10.71 -8.77 -4.88
C ILE A 92 -9.72 -9.68 -5.61
N GLN A 93 -9.60 -9.55 -6.93
CA GLN A 93 -8.66 -10.34 -7.74
C GLN A 93 -7.20 -10.15 -7.28
N VAL A 94 -6.79 -8.93 -6.91
CA VAL A 94 -5.42 -8.66 -6.43
C VAL A 94 -5.17 -9.35 -5.10
N ARG A 95 -6.13 -9.24 -4.17
CA ARG A 95 -6.05 -9.86 -2.85
C ARG A 95 -6.01 -11.38 -2.96
N ASP A 96 -6.94 -11.95 -3.71
CA ASP A 96 -7.08 -13.41 -3.84
C ASP A 96 -5.84 -14.02 -4.51
N THR A 97 -5.25 -13.32 -5.50
CA THR A 97 -3.94 -13.69 -6.08
C THR A 97 -2.82 -13.60 -5.04
N GLY A 98 -2.77 -12.52 -4.25
CA GLY A 98 -1.73 -12.30 -3.24
C GLY A 98 -1.82 -13.22 -2.00
N LEU A 99 -3.00 -13.78 -1.74
CA LEU A 99 -3.25 -14.79 -0.68
C LEU A 99 -3.30 -16.22 -1.23
N SER A 100 -3.18 -16.40 -2.55
CA SER A 100 -3.35 -17.68 -3.24
C SER A 100 -4.68 -18.38 -2.91
N ILE A 101 -5.74 -17.59 -2.71
CA ILE A 101 -7.09 -18.09 -2.46
C ILE A 101 -7.80 -18.24 -3.81
N LYS A 102 -8.35 -19.43 -4.05
CA LYS A 102 -9.29 -19.67 -5.15
C LYS A 102 -10.64 -19.97 -4.54
N ASP A 103 -11.53 -18.99 -4.63
CA ASP A 103 -12.88 -19.12 -4.09
C ASP A 103 -13.88 -19.18 -5.26
N ASP A 104 -14.32 -20.39 -5.54
CA ASP A 104 -15.18 -20.73 -6.67
C ASP A 104 -16.65 -20.50 -6.32
N VAL A 105 -17.06 -19.23 -6.28
CA VAL A 105 -18.47 -18.87 -6.11
C VAL A 105 -19.23 -19.21 -7.40
N PRO A 106 -20.30 -20.03 -7.35
CA PRO A 106 -21.08 -20.37 -8.54
C PRO A 106 -21.70 -19.15 -9.22
N LYS A 107 -21.68 -19.13 -10.56
CA LYS A 107 -22.19 -18.01 -11.38
C LYS A 107 -23.60 -18.21 -11.92
N SER A 108 -23.99 -19.46 -12.15
CA SER A 108 -25.34 -19.81 -12.62
C SER A 108 -26.37 -19.45 -11.55
N ASP A 109 -27.52 -18.92 -11.96
CA ASP A 109 -28.50 -18.30 -11.06
C ASP A 109 -28.92 -19.21 -9.89
N VAL A 110 -29.35 -20.45 -10.18
CA VAL A 110 -29.80 -21.40 -9.15
C VAL A 110 -28.68 -21.80 -8.19
N ASN A 111 -27.50 -22.17 -8.70
CA ASN A 111 -26.39 -22.59 -7.84
C ASN A 111 -25.86 -21.43 -6.98
N LYS A 112 -25.90 -20.22 -7.52
CA LYS A 112 -25.53 -19.01 -6.79
C LYS A 112 -26.47 -18.76 -5.62
N GLU A 113 -27.78 -18.90 -5.83
CA GLU A 113 -28.78 -18.74 -4.77
C GLU A 113 -28.63 -19.79 -3.67
N TYR A 114 -28.45 -21.06 -4.06
CA TYR A 114 -28.22 -22.17 -3.14
C TYR A 114 -26.94 -21.95 -2.30
N TYR A 115 -25.85 -21.59 -2.96
CA TYR A 115 -24.58 -21.26 -2.30
C TYR A 115 -24.75 -20.08 -1.34
N THR A 116 -25.40 -19.01 -1.78
CA THR A 116 -25.65 -17.82 -0.94
C THR A 116 -26.48 -18.16 0.29
N GLN A 117 -27.50 -19.01 0.16
CA GLN A 117 -28.35 -19.45 1.28
C GLN A 117 -27.57 -20.30 2.29
N ASN A 118 -26.68 -21.17 1.81
CA ASN A 118 -25.82 -21.97 2.68
C ASN A 118 -24.81 -21.10 3.44
N MET A 119 -24.19 -20.14 2.76
CA MET A 119 -23.27 -19.20 3.37
C MET A 119 -23.97 -18.26 4.36
N GLU A 120 -25.19 -17.81 4.04
CA GLU A 120 -26.02 -17.01 4.97
C GLU A 120 -26.31 -17.78 6.27
N ARG A 121 -26.65 -19.07 6.16
CA ARG A 121 -26.84 -19.94 7.32
C ARG A 121 -25.55 -20.13 8.12
N GLU A 122 -24.41 -20.32 7.45
CA GLU A 122 -23.11 -20.43 8.12
C GLU A 122 -22.73 -19.14 8.85
N ILE A 123 -22.97 -17.98 8.23
CA ILE A 123 -22.75 -16.66 8.84
C ILE A 123 -23.67 -16.47 10.04
N GLY A 124 -24.95 -16.84 9.94
CA GLY A 124 -25.91 -16.78 11.04
C GLY A 124 -25.54 -17.67 12.23
N ASN A 125 -24.82 -18.77 11.97
CA ASN A 125 -24.28 -19.65 13.01
C ASN A 125 -22.92 -19.19 13.57
N SER A 126 -22.30 -18.18 12.94
CA SER A 126 -21.02 -17.59 13.37
C SER A 126 -21.24 -16.32 14.21
N ASP A 127 -20.17 -15.77 14.80
CA ASP A 127 -20.28 -14.51 15.59
C ASP A 127 -20.58 -13.26 14.73
N GLY A 128 -20.53 -13.38 13.40
CA GLY A 128 -20.85 -12.31 12.45
C GLY A 128 -19.76 -11.24 12.27
N THR A 129 -18.63 -11.33 12.97
CA THR A 129 -17.51 -10.37 12.95
C THR A 129 -16.40 -10.76 11.97
N ARG A 130 -16.11 -12.06 11.83
CA ARG A 130 -15.04 -12.56 10.96
C ARG A 130 -15.57 -13.00 9.60
N PRO A 131 -14.78 -12.85 8.51
CA PRO A 131 -15.14 -13.45 7.24
C PRO A 131 -15.19 -14.98 7.38
N VAL A 132 -16.26 -15.58 6.86
CA VAL A 132 -16.48 -17.03 6.86
C VAL A 132 -15.80 -17.70 5.66
N GLY A 133 -15.72 -19.04 5.67
CA GLY A 133 -15.19 -19.82 4.55
C GLY A 133 -13.67 -19.78 4.40
N LEU A 134 -13.19 -19.92 3.16
CA LEU A 134 -11.76 -20.01 2.82
C LEU A 134 -10.98 -18.75 3.21
N LEU A 135 -11.62 -17.58 3.10
CA LEU A 135 -11.01 -16.30 3.45
C LEU A 135 -10.74 -16.18 4.95
N GLY A 136 -11.61 -16.74 5.80
CA GLY A 136 -11.38 -16.78 7.25
C GLY A 136 -10.22 -17.69 7.68
N LYS A 137 -9.83 -18.64 6.81
CA LYS A 137 -8.72 -19.58 7.02
C LYS A 137 -7.40 -19.11 6.38
N ALA A 138 -7.44 -18.05 5.59
CA ALA A 138 -6.28 -17.56 4.87
C ALA A 138 -5.23 -16.97 5.83
N PRO A 139 -3.94 -16.98 5.44
CA PRO A 139 -2.90 -16.30 6.21
C PRO A 139 -3.23 -14.80 6.35
N SER A 140 -3.00 -14.27 7.55
CA SER A 140 -3.44 -12.93 7.95
C SER A 140 -2.73 -11.80 7.21
N SER A 141 -1.60 -12.02 6.56
CA SER A 141 -0.90 -10.94 5.86
C SER A 141 -0.06 -11.40 4.68
N SER A 142 -0.18 -10.67 3.57
CA SER A 142 0.70 -10.80 2.40
C SER A 142 1.47 -9.50 2.20
N ASP A 143 2.79 -9.62 2.10
CA ASP A 143 3.68 -8.48 1.90
C ASP A 143 3.41 -7.73 0.59
N MET A 144 3.11 -8.48 -0.46
CA MET A 144 2.74 -7.91 -1.76
C MET A 144 1.53 -7.00 -1.63
N LEU A 145 0.51 -7.42 -0.86
CA LEU A 145 -0.71 -6.65 -0.64
C LEU A 145 -0.44 -5.39 0.19
N LEU A 146 0.36 -5.50 1.25
CA LEU A 146 0.77 -4.35 2.07
C LEU A 146 1.51 -3.29 1.25
N LYS A 147 2.39 -3.70 0.32
CA LYS A 147 3.13 -2.78 -0.57
C LYS A 147 2.25 -2.10 -1.61
N LEU A 148 1.17 -2.76 -2.05
CA LEU A 148 0.22 -2.21 -3.01
C LEU A 148 -0.88 -1.36 -2.34
N ALA A 149 -1.17 -1.63 -1.07
CA ALA A 149 -2.20 -0.96 -0.31
C ALA A 149 -1.96 0.55 -0.25
N ARG A 150 -3.04 1.31 -0.33
CA ARG A 150 -2.98 2.78 -0.21
C ARG A 150 -3.05 3.16 1.26
N THR A 151 -2.12 4.02 1.68
CA THR A 151 -2.09 4.58 3.04
C THR A 151 -3.08 5.72 3.23
N THR A 152 -3.40 6.46 2.17
CA THR A 152 -4.30 7.62 2.22
C THR A 152 -5.64 7.34 1.54
N PRO A 153 -6.76 7.85 2.09
CA PRO A 153 -8.07 7.71 1.47
C PRO A 153 -8.14 8.33 0.07
N TYR A 154 -8.79 7.63 -0.86
CA TYR A 154 -8.94 8.11 -2.24
C TYR A 154 -10.31 8.75 -2.50
N TYR A 155 -10.53 9.95 -1.96
CA TYR A 155 -11.82 10.64 -2.04
C TYR A 155 -12.25 11.05 -3.45
N LYS A 156 -11.36 11.02 -4.45
CA LYS A 156 -11.75 11.22 -5.87
C LYS A 156 -12.84 10.23 -6.32
N ARG A 157 -12.97 9.06 -5.69
CA ARG A 157 -14.05 8.09 -5.94
C ARG A 157 -15.44 8.61 -5.56
N ASN A 158 -15.52 9.50 -4.57
CA ASN A 158 -16.80 10.02 -4.05
C ASN A 158 -17.32 11.20 -4.87
N ARG A 159 -16.57 11.63 -5.89
CA ARG A 159 -16.96 12.74 -6.75
C ARG A 159 -18.21 12.42 -7.57
N PRO A 160 -19.05 13.43 -7.88
CA PRO A 160 -20.16 13.30 -8.82
C PRO A 160 -19.72 12.73 -10.16
N HIS A 161 -20.66 12.10 -10.85
CA HIS A 161 -20.47 11.71 -12.24
C HIS A 161 -20.33 12.95 -13.13
N ILE A 162 -19.77 12.75 -14.32
CA ILE A 162 -19.67 13.80 -15.33
C ILE A 162 -21.08 14.12 -15.86
N CYS A 163 -21.35 15.40 -16.06
CA CYS A 163 -22.61 15.86 -16.62
C CYS A 163 -22.69 15.47 -18.11
N SER A 164 -23.61 14.58 -18.46
CA SER A 164 -23.82 14.17 -19.85
C SER A 164 -24.26 15.33 -20.74
N PHE A 165 -25.05 16.27 -20.21
CA PHE A 165 -25.46 17.48 -20.95
C PHE A 165 -24.31 18.45 -21.20
N TRP A 166 -23.34 18.53 -20.28
CA TRP A 166 -22.16 19.38 -20.47
C TRP A 166 -21.25 18.81 -21.56
N VAL A 167 -21.06 17.49 -21.59
CA VAL A 167 -20.31 16.81 -22.66
C VAL A 167 -20.92 17.07 -24.04
N LYS A 168 -22.25 17.24 -24.11
CA LYS A 168 -22.97 17.61 -25.33
C LYS A 168 -22.99 19.12 -25.63
N GLY A 169 -22.54 19.97 -24.70
CA GLY A 169 -22.61 21.43 -24.82
C GLY A 169 -23.96 22.06 -24.48
N GLU A 170 -24.90 21.30 -23.91
CA GLU A 170 -26.29 21.73 -23.68
C GLU A 170 -26.63 21.91 -22.18
N CYS A 171 -25.63 21.97 -21.31
CA CYS A 171 -25.86 22.12 -19.86
C CYS A 171 -26.37 23.53 -19.51
N LYS A 172 -27.69 23.68 -19.37
CA LYS A 172 -28.34 24.95 -18.98
C LYS A 172 -28.20 25.30 -17.49
N ARG A 173 -27.67 24.39 -16.67
CA ARG A 173 -27.55 24.56 -15.21
C ARG A 173 -26.33 25.37 -14.78
N GLY A 174 -25.41 25.66 -15.70
CA GLY A 174 -24.21 26.45 -15.42
C GLY A 174 -23.42 25.95 -14.21
N GLU A 175 -23.03 26.87 -13.33
CA GLU A 175 -22.33 26.61 -12.07
C GLU A 175 -23.18 25.93 -10.99
N GLU A 176 -24.51 25.94 -11.11
CA GLU A 176 -25.41 25.26 -10.18
C GLU A 176 -25.50 23.74 -10.44
N CYS A 177 -24.89 23.26 -11.52
CA CYS A 177 -24.89 21.84 -11.86
C CYS A 177 -24.14 21.00 -10.79
N PRO A 178 -24.79 20.05 -10.10
CA PRO A 178 -24.13 19.18 -9.11
C PRO A 178 -23.19 18.14 -9.72
N TYR A 179 -23.26 17.96 -11.04
CA TYR A 179 -22.42 17.05 -11.80
C TYR A 179 -21.16 17.77 -12.27
N ARG A 180 -20.11 17.00 -12.56
CA ARG A 180 -18.83 17.58 -12.96
C ARG A 180 -18.82 18.00 -14.42
N HIS A 181 -18.23 19.16 -14.67
CA HIS A 181 -17.97 19.72 -16.00
C HIS A 181 -16.50 19.50 -16.35
N GLU A 182 -16.15 18.25 -16.65
CA GLU A 182 -14.80 17.83 -17.05
C GLU A 182 -14.88 16.74 -18.10
N LYS A 183 -13.77 16.52 -18.82
CA LYS A 183 -13.70 15.48 -19.85
C LYS A 183 -13.90 14.08 -19.22
N PRO A 184 -14.82 13.25 -19.75
CA PRO A 184 -14.89 11.83 -19.40
C PRO A 184 -13.59 11.10 -19.72
N THR A 185 -13.39 9.95 -19.08
CA THR A 185 -12.36 9.00 -19.48
C THR A 185 -12.65 8.54 -20.91
N ASP A 186 -11.60 8.41 -21.71
CA ASP A 186 -11.72 7.94 -23.09
C ASP A 186 -12.22 6.47 -23.09
N PRO A 187 -13.19 6.11 -23.96
CA PRO A 187 -13.76 4.77 -23.99
C PRO A 187 -12.76 3.70 -24.42
N ASP A 188 -11.69 4.10 -25.13
CA ASP A 188 -10.61 3.20 -25.55
C ASP A 188 -9.63 2.84 -24.42
N ASP A 189 -9.74 3.49 -23.24
CA ASP A 189 -8.97 3.08 -22.06
C ASP A 189 -9.53 1.75 -21.53
N PRO A 190 -8.74 0.66 -21.44
CA PRO A 190 -9.20 -0.61 -20.87
C PRO A 190 -9.71 -0.48 -19.42
N LEU A 191 -9.43 0.64 -18.75
CA LEU A 191 -9.95 0.94 -17.41
C LEU A 191 -11.40 1.45 -17.40
N ALA A 192 -11.98 1.82 -18.54
CA ALA A 192 -13.31 2.39 -18.64
C ALA A 192 -14.42 1.34 -18.43
N ASP A 193 -14.22 0.13 -18.97
CA ASP A 193 -15.17 -0.97 -18.85
C ASP A 193 -15.03 -1.66 -17.49
N GLN A 194 -15.84 -1.23 -16.52
CA GLN A 194 -15.87 -1.79 -15.16
C GLN A 194 -17.24 -2.35 -14.82
N ASN A 195 -17.48 -3.61 -15.17
CA ASN A 195 -18.66 -4.36 -14.76
C ASN A 195 -18.58 -4.69 -13.26
N ILE A 196 -19.68 -4.47 -12.54
CA ILE A 196 -19.75 -4.71 -11.10
C ILE A 196 -19.62 -6.19 -10.73
N LYS A 197 -20.14 -7.09 -11.58
CA LYS A 197 -20.06 -8.54 -11.36
C LYS A 197 -18.62 -9.02 -11.49
N ASP A 198 -17.92 -8.59 -12.53
CA ASP A 198 -16.53 -8.98 -12.81
C ASP A 198 -15.58 -8.53 -11.69
N ARG A 199 -15.77 -7.30 -11.20
CA ARG A 199 -15.07 -6.77 -10.03
C ARG A 199 -15.37 -7.54 -8.73
N TYR A 200 -16.58 -8.06 -8.56
CA TYR A 200 -16.98 -8.83 -7.38
C TYR A 200 -16.42 -10.26 -7.39
N TYR A 201 -16.50 -10.94 -8.53
CA TYR A 201 -15.99 -12.31 -8.67
C TYR A 201 -14.47 -12.37 -8.88
N GLY A 202 -13.82 -11.22 -9.10
CA GLY A 202 -12.38 -11.14 -9.28
C GLY A 202 -11.90 -11.72 -10.61
N ILE A 203 -12.69 -11.54 -11.66
CA ILE A 203 -12.39 -12.04 -13.01
C ILE A 203 -12.32 -10.85 -13.94
N ASN A 204 -11.25 -10.74 -14.72
CA ASN A 204 -11.07 -9.70 -15.75
C ASN A 204 -11.29 -8.27 -15.21
N ASP A 205 -10.80 -7.94 -14.00
CA ASP A 205 -10.82 -6.57 -13.51
C ASP A 205 -9.58 -5.81 -14.04
N PRO A 206 -9.74 -4.83 -14.96
CA PRO A 206 -8.61 -4.11 -15.54
C PRO A 206 -7.83 -3.30 -14.49
N VAL A 207 -8.49 -2.87 -13.41
CA VAL A 207 -7.82 -2.22 -12.28
C VAL A 207 -6.90 -3.22 -11.59
N ALA A 208 -7.37 -4.45 -11.38
CA ALA A 208 -6.61 -5.50 -10.73
C ALA A 208 -5.39 -5.90 -11.57
N ASP A 209 -5.57 -6.09 -12.88
CA ASP A 209 -4.47 -6.45 -13.79
C ASP A 209 -3.37 -5.39 -13.80
N LYS A 210 -3.74 -4.10 -13.79
CA LYS A 210 -2.77 -2.99 -13.69
C LYS A 210 -2.01 -3.02 -12.36
N LEU A 211 -2.68 -3.38 -11.27
CA LEU A 211 -2.07 -3.51 -9.94
C LEU A 211 -1.15 -4.74 -9.85
N LEU A 212 -1.56 -5.87 -10.42
CA LEU A 212 -0.74 -7.08 -10.51
C LEU A 212 0.50 -6.85 -11.39
N LYS A 213 0.35 -6.15 -12.52
CA LYS A 213 1.49 -5.75 -13.36
C LYS A 213 2.45 -4.82 -12.63
N ARG A 214 1.93 -3.89 -11.82
CA ARG A 214 2.78 -3.06 -10.94
C ARG A 214 3.51 -3.91 -9.92
N ALA A 215 2.84 -4.89 -9.33
CA ALA A 215 3.43 -5.79 -8.36
C ALA A 215 4.54 -6.67 -8.97
N SER A 216 4.35 -7.17 -10.19
CA SER A 216 5.38 -7.96 -10.88
C SER A 216 6.62 -7.15 -11.22
N THR A 217 6.48 -5.84 -11.44
CA THR A 217 7.61 -4.92 -11.66
C THR A 217 8.25 -4.41 -10.36
N MET A 218 7.69 -4.73 -9.19
CA MET A 218 8.32 -4.34 -7.93
C MET A 218 9.67 -5.06 -7.79
N PRO A 219 10.68 -4.40 -7.21
CA PRO A 219 11.94 -5.04 -6.95
C PRO A 219 11.68 -6.26 -6.06
N ARG A 220 12.08 -7.42 -6.55
CA ARG A 220 12.17 -8.69 -5.81
C ARG A 220 13.61 -9.10 -5.78
N LEU A 221 13.96 -9.89 -4.79
CA LEU A 221 15.29 -10.45 -4.71
C LEU A 221 15.31 -11.76 -5.49
N ASP A 222 15.98 -11.76 -6.64
CA ASP A 222 16.15 -12.98 -7.42
C ASP A 222 17.08 -13.94 -6.67
N THR A 223 16.67 -15.21 -6.56
CA THR A 223 17.51 -16.24 -5.95
C THR A 223 18.70 -16.53 -6.88
N PRO A 224 19.94 -16.55 -6.37
CA PRO A 224 21.10 -16.81 -7.21
C PRO A 224 21.05 -18.26 -7.69
N GLU A 225 21.45 -18.47 -8.95
CA GLU A 225 21.48 -19.77 -9.62
C GLU A 225 22.39 -20.76 -8.86
N ASP A 226 23.48 -20.25 -8.30
CA ASP A 226 24.39 -21.01 -7.44
C ASP A 226 23.77 -21.31 -6.07
N LYS A 227 23.32 -22.55 -5.91
CA LYS A 227 22.73 -23.08 -4.67
C LYS A 227 23.70 -23.16 -3.48
N SER A 228 25.01 -23.07 -3.73
CA SER A 228 26.05 -23.09 -2.69
C SER A 228 26.18 -21.77 -1.93
N ILE A 229 25.64 -20.67 -2.48
CA ILE A 229 25.71 -19.36 -1.86
C ILE A 229 24.74 -19.30 -0.68
N THR A 230 25.25 -19.26 0.56
CA THR A 230 24.43 -19.01 1.76
C THR A 230 24.76 -17.67 2.41
N THR A 231 25.51 -16.81 1.69
CA THR A 231 25.96 -15.51 2.18
C THR A 231 24.99 -14.41 1.73
N LEU A 232 24.51 -13.61 2.68
CA LEU A 232 23.77 -12.38 2.43
C LEU A 232 24.67 -11.17 2.61
N TYR A 233 24.59 -10.23 1.67
CA TYR A 233 25.15 -8.89 1.78
C TYR A 233 24.11 -7.96 2.40
N VAL A 234 24.48 -7.27 3.47
CA VAL A 234 23.67 -6.23 4.10
C VAL A 234 24.44 -4.91 3.93
N GLY A 235 23.84 -3.94 3.26
CA GLY A 235 24.41 -2.61 3.05
C GLY A 235 23.65 -1.53 3.80
N GLY A 236 24.32 -0.40 4.06
CA GLY A 236 23.73 0.76 4.72
C GLY A 236 23.68 0.64 6.24
N LEU A 237 24.59 -0.15 6.84
CA LEU A 237 24.62 -0.34 8.30
C LEU A 237 24.88 0.98 9.05
N GLY A 238 25.72 1.84 8.49
CA GLY A 238 26.28 2.96 9.23
C GLY A 238 27.14 2.50 10.41
N ASP A 239 27.60 3.47 11.21
CA ASP A 239 28.56 3.19 12.28
C ASP A 239 27.90 2.84 13.62
N SER A 240 26.57 2.99 13.71
CA SER A 240 25.79 2.80 14.94
C SER A 240 25.31 1.36 15.16
N ILE A 241 25.36 0.50 14.14
CA ILE A 241 24.81 -0.87 14.20
C ILE A 241 25.93 -1.85 14.59
N THR A 242 25.66 -2.68 15.59
CA THR A 242 26.61 -3.67 16.11
C THR A 242 26.34 -5.07 15.56
N ASP A 243 27.35 -5.95 15.64
CA ASP A 243 27.23 -7.35 15.23
C ASP A 243 26.12 -8.09 15.98
N SER A 244 26.02 -7.86 17.30
CA SER A 244 25.00 -8.46 18.15
C SER A 244 23.58 -8.16 17.66
N GLU A 245 23.33 -6.95 17.15
CA GLU A 245 22.00 -6.56 16.65
C GLU A 245 21.61 -7.28 15.36
N LEU A 246 22.56 -7.40 14.43
CA LEU A 246 22.36 -8.19 13.21
C LEU A 246 22.12 -9.65 13.57
N ARG A 247 22.95 -10.21 14.44
CA ARG A 247 22.86 -11.61 14.85
C ARG A 247 21.53 -11.90 15.54
N ASN A 248 21.08 -11.02 16.44
CA ASN A 248 19.78 -11.14 17.10
C ASN A 248 18.61 -11.10 16.11
N HIS A 249 18.64 -10.20 15.12
CA HIS A 249 17.59 -10.14 14.10
C HIS A 249 17.60 -11.35 13.17
N PHE A 250 18.77 -11.81 12.72
CA PHE A 250 18.90 -12.88 11.74
C PHE A 250 18.80 -14.29 12.34
N TYR A 251 18.96 -14.45 13.66
CA TYR A 251 18.84 -15.73 14.35
C TYR A 251 17.46 -16.38 14.19
N GLN A 252 16.40 -15.58 14.03
CA GLN A 252 15.03 -16.09 13.86
C GLN A 252 14.80 -16.87 12.56
N PHE A 253 15.68 -16.73 11.56
CA PHE A 253 15.54 -17.40 10.27
C PHE A 253 16.35 -18.70 10.20
N GLY A 254 17.36 -18.87 11.06
CA GLY A 254 18.17 -20.08 11.13
C GLY A 254 19.55 -19.86 11.73
N GLU A 255 20.34 -20.93 11.77
CA GLU A 255 21.69 -20.92 12.33
C GLU A 255 22.68 -20.14 11.46
N ILE A 256 23.40 -19.21 12.09
CA ILE A 256 24.39 -18.33 11.46
C ILE A 256 25.77 -18.93 11.67
N ARG A 257 26.51 -19.19 10.57
CA ARG A 257 27.90 -19.68 10.60
C ARG A 257 28.87 -18.57 10.98
N THR A 258 28.84 -17.48 10.24
CA THR A 258 29.78 -16.36 10.42
C THR A 258 29.11 -15.05 10.07
N THR A 259 29.41 -14.00 10.84
CA THR A 259 29.06 -12.63 10.53
C THR A 259 30.34 -11.81 10.39
N THR A 260 30.49 -11.09 9.27
CA THR A 260 31.67 -10.27 9.00
C THR A 260 31.22 -8.85 8.67
N ILE A 261 31.58 -7.89 9.51
CA ILE A 261 31.26 -6.46 9.31
C ILE A 261 32.47 -5.75 8.71
N VAL A 262 32.26 -5.05 7.61
CA VAL A 262 33.26 -4.20 6.96
C VAL A 262 32.85 -2.74 7.14
N GLN A 263 33.31 -2.12 8.22
CA GLN A 263 32.93 -0.75 8.59
C GLN A 263 33.30 0.28 7.50
N ARG A 264 34.45 0.09 6.83
CA ARG A 264 34.89 1.00 5.74
C ARG A 264 33.88 1.12 4.59
N GLN A 265 33.11 0.05 4.33
CA GLN A 265 32.10 0.01 3.27
C GLN A 265 30.68 0.06 3.84
N GLN A 266 30.54 0.20 5.16
CA GLN A 266 29.28 0.15 5.89
C GLN A 266 28.40 -1.03 5.45
N CYS A 267 29.05 -2.18 5.27
CA CYS A 267 28.43 -3.42 4.80
C CYS A 267 28.75 -4.60 5.73
N ALA A 268 27.88 -5.60 5.74
CA ALA A 268 28.06 -6.83 6.48
C ALA A 268 27.75 -8.04 5.60
N PHE A 269 28.48 -9.12 5.84
CA PHE A 269 28.29 -10.42 5.19
C PHE A 269 27.85 -11.42 6.25
N ILE A 270 26.68 -12.03 6.04
CA ILE A 270 26.10 -13.01 6.97
C ILE A 270 26.02 -14.34 6.24
N GLN A 271 26.73 -15.35 6.73
CA GLN A 271 26.69 -16.70 6.17
C GLN A 271 25.80 -17.60 7.01
N PHE A 272 24.79 -18.20 6.39
CA PHE A 272 23.91 -19.19 7.03
C PHE A 272 24.44 -20.61 6.89
N ALA A 273 24.02 -21.47 7.83
CA ALA A 273 24.31 -22.90 7.77
C ALA A 273 23.52 -23.62 6.66
N THR A 274 22.27 -23.21 6.43
CA THR A 274 21.38 -23.80 5.42
C THR A 274 20.99 -22.77 4.36
N ARG A 275 20.76 -23.26 3.13
CA ARG A 275 20.29 -22.41 2.02
C ARG A 275 18.86 -21.92 2.25
N GLN A 276 18.00 -22.77 2.80
CA GLN A 276 16.60 -22.42 3.09
C GLN A 276 16.50 -21.25 4.08
N ALA A 277 17.34 -21.24 5.13
CA ALA A 277 17.41 -20.12 6.08
C ALA A 277 17.89 -18.83 5.39
N ALA A 278 18.89 -18.92 4.50
CA ALA A 278 19.36 -17.78 3.73
C ALA A 278 18.26 -17.20 2.83
N GLU A 279 17.52 -18.05 2.09
CA GLU A 279 16.43 -17.62 1.22
C GLU A 279 15.29 -16.96 2.01
N LEU A 280 14.86 -17.61 3.10
CA LEU A 280 13.83 -17.06 3.98
C LEU A 280 14.24 -15.72 4.59
N ALA A 281 15.49 -15.62 5.08
CA ALA A 281 16.04 -14.38 5.60
C ALA A 281 16.09 -13.29 4.53
N ALA A 282 16.48 -13.64 3.31
CA ALA A 282 16.55 -12.70 2.21
C ALA A 282 15.16 -12.16 1.84
N GLU A 283 14.17 -13.03 1.64
CA GLU A 283 12.79 -12.65 1.32
C GLU A 283 12.12 -11.80 2.41
N LYS A 284 12.34 -12.16 3.68
CA LYS A 284 11.74 -11.45 4.82
C LYS A 284 12.44 -10.13 5.13
N SER A 285 13.73 -10.01 4.83
CA SER A 285 14.52 -8.80 5.14
C SER A 285 14.58 -7.81 3.98
N PHE A 286 14.38 -8.26 2.74
CA PHE A 286 14.47 -7.42 1.54
C PHE A 286 13.47 -6.26 1.55
N ASN A 287 14.00 -5.02 1.49
CA ASN A 287 13.24 -3.76 1.55
C ASN A 287 12.35 -3.55 2.80
N LYS A 288 12.50 -4.37 3.83
CA LYS A 288 11.75 -4.27 5.10
C LYS A 288 12.62 -4.03 6.31
N LEU A 289 13.88 -4.47 6.26
CA LEU A 289 14.76 -4.42 7.43
C LEU A 289 15.05 -2.98 7.83
N ILE A 290 14.56 -2.60 9.01
CA ILE A 290 14.84 -1.31 9.64
C ILE A 290 15.38 -1.60 11.04
N ILE A 291 16.65 -1.28 11.28
CA ILE A 291 17.31 -1.43 12.59
C ILE A 291 17.72 -0.03 13.06
N LYS A 292 17.38 0.33 14.31
CA LYS A 292 17.65 1.68 14.88
C LYS A 292 17.14 2.83 13.99
N GLY A 293 16.00 2.65 13.33
CA GLY A 293 15.42 3.65 12.43
C GLY A 293 16.14 3.80 11.08
N ARG A 294 17.15 2.99 10.78
CA ARG A 294 17.83 2.98 9.47
C ARG A 294 17.41 1.77 8.65
N ARG A 295 17.08 2.02 7.37
CA ARG A 295 16.74 0.97 6.41
C ARG A 295 18.02 0.32 5.88
N LEU A 296 18.10 -1.00 6.02
CA LEU A 296 19.20 -1.80 5.51
C LEU A 296 18.83 -2.42 4.16
N ASN A 297 19.79 -2.47 3.24
CA ASN A 297 19.61 -3.06 1.93
C ASN A 297 20.22 -4.46 1.89
N VAL A 298 19.40 -5.49 1.70
CA VAL A 298 19.84 -6.88 1.65
C VAL A 298 19.97 -7.32 0.19
N LYS A 299 21.09 -7.94 -0.16
CA LYS A 299 21.34 -8.56 -1.46
C LYS A 299 21.99 -9.92 -1.26
N TRP A 300 21.97 -10.76 -2.29
CA TRP A 300 22.77 -11.98 -2.28
C TRP A 300 24.26 -11.67 -2.35
N GLY A 301 25.05 -12.35 -1.52
CA GLY A 301 26.50 -12.25 -1.53
C GLY A 301 27.07 -12.88 -2.80
N ARG A 302 28.12 -12.28 -3.36
CA ARG A 302 28.89 -12.87 -4.45
C ARG A 302 30.05 -13.66 -3.86
N SER A 303 30.30 -14.87 -4.37
CA SER A 303 31.41 -15.69 -3.89
C SER A 303 32.75 -14.97 -4.15
N GLN A 304 33.67 -15.01 -3.17
CA GLN A 304 35.02 -14.42 -3.30
C GLN A 304 35.82 -15.04 -4.47
N GLY A 305 35.48 -16.26 -4.87
CA GLY A 305 36.09 -16.95 -6.02
C GLY A 305 35.67 -16.42 -7.40
N ALA A 306 34.52 -15.73 -7.52
CA ALA A 306 34.07 -15.19 -8.81
C ALA A 306 34.85 -13.92 -9.22
N ARG A 307 35.33 -13.14 -8.24
CA ARG A 307 36.14 -11.94 -8.49
C ARG A 307 37.51 -12.24 -9.11
N GLY A 308 37.97 -13.49 -9.06
CA GLY A 308 39.23 -13.93 -9.66
C GLY A 308 39.14 -14.39 -11.13
N LYS A 309 37.93 -14.59 -11.68
CA LYS A 309 37.75 -15.06 -13.08
C LYS A 309 37.15 -14.02 -14.03
N GLU A 310 36.38 -13.04 -13.53
CA GLU A 310 35.82 -11.98 -14.39
C GLU A 310 36.79 -10.80 -14.62
N GLY A 311 37.99 -10.84 -14.04
CA GLY A 311 38.98 -9.76 -14.09
C GLY A 311 40.12 -9.93 -15.12
N ARG A 312 40.12 -10.99 -15.95
CA ARG A 312 41.24 -11.25 -16.89
C ARG A 312 40.87 -11.29 -18.38
N GLU A 313 39.63 -10.96 -18.75
CA GLU A 313 39.20 -10.95 -20.16
C GLU A 313 38.47 -9.67 -20.57
N ARG A 314 38.87 -8.53 -19.99
CA ARG A 314 38.35 -7.22 -20.41
C ARG A 314 39.34 -6.07 -20.19
N GLU A 315 40.54 -6.21 -20.75
CA GLU A 315 41.31 -5.03 -21.14
C GLU A 315 40.96 -4.69 -22.59
N GLY A 316 40.21 -3.61 -22.77
CA GLY A 316 39.94 -3.03 -24.07
C GLY A 316 38.51 -2.55 -24.30
N VAL A 317 37.98 -1.62 -23.48
CA VAL A 317 36.96 -0.65 -23.95
C VAL A 317 37.06 0.64 -23.14
N THR A 318 37.24 1.76 -23.84
CA THR A 318 37.16 3.15 -23.35
C THR A 318 35.75 3.55 -22.91
N GLU A 319 35.71 4.65 -22.16
CA GLU A 319 34.52 5.34 -21.64
C GLU A 319 33.36 5.52 -22.64
N MET A 320 32.12 5.44 -22.12
CA MET A 320 30.82 5.68 -22.78
C MET A 320 30.24 4.55 -23.66
N GLY A 321 29.51 3.62 -23.02
CA GLY A 321 28.69 2.60 -23.68
C GLY A 321 27.25 3.06 -23.93
N MET A 322 26.96 3.54 -25.14
CA MET A 322 25.64 3.46 -25.76
C MET A 322 25.81 2.89 -27.17
N LYS A 323 25.31 1.67 -27.42
CA LYS A 323 25.28 1.07 -28.76
C LYS A 323 23.98 1.49 -29.44
N LEU A 324 24.06 2.38 -30.42
CA LEU A 324 23.00 2.62 -31.40
C LEU A 324 23.36 1.90 -32.70
N GLU A 325 22.38 1.23 -33.29
CA GLU A 325 22.50 0.59 -34.61
C GLU A 325 22.61 1.66 -35.71
N PRO A 326 23.50 1.52 -36.71
CA PRO A 326 23.64 2.49 -37.78
C PRO A 326 22.45 2.40 -38.77
N VAL A 327 21.88 3.55 -39.11
CA VAL A 327 20.80 3.65 -40.11
C VAL A 327 21.38 3.40 -41.51
N PRO A 328 20.81 2.47 -42.31
CA PRO A 328 21.25 2.22 -43.68
C PRO A 328 21.08 3.45 -44.58
N GLY A 329 22.15 3.91 -45.25
CA GLY A 329 22.04 4.87 -46.36
C GLY A 329 23.10 5.98 -46.50
N LEU A 330 24.12 6.08 -45.64
CA LEU A 330 25.21 7.07 -45.81
C LEU A 330 26.52 6.40 -46.25
N PRO A 331 27.28 6.98 -47.21
CA PRO A 331 28.58 6.44 -47.60
C PRO A 331 29.62 6.60 -46.47
N GLY A 332 30.44 5.56 -46.28
CA GLY A 332 31.41 5.44 -45.19
C GLY A 332 32.53 6.49 -45.23
N ALA A 333 33.10 6.77 -44.06
CA ALA A 333 34.19 7.72 -43.89
C ALA A 333 35.45 7.27 -44.66
N LEU A 334 36.07 8.23 -45.35
CA LEU A 334 37.29 8.03 -46.14
C LEU A 334 38.52 7.72 -45.26
N PRO A 335 39.51 6.97 -45.78
CA PRO A 335 40.72 6.63 -45.05
C PRO A 335 41.64 7.86 -44.87
N PRO A 336 42.44 7.91 -43.78
CA PRO A 336 43.40 8.99 -43.57
C PRO A 336 44.61 8.90 -44.53
N PRO A 337 45.20 10.04 -44.92
CA PRO A 337 46.32 10.09 -45.86
C PRO A 337 47.65 9.65 -45.20
N PRO A 338 48.65 9.23 -46.02
CA PRO A 338 49.93 8.76 -45.53
C PRO A 338 50.82 9.92 -45.04
N VAL A 339 51.66 9.59 -44.06
CA VAL A 339 52.65 10.47 -43.46
C VAL A 339 53.91 10.50 -44.32
N ASP A 340 54.35 11.69 -44.73
CA ASP A 340 55.70 11.93 -45.25
C ASP A 340 56.34 13.13 -44.52
N GLU A 341 57.64 12.99 -44.31
CA GLU A 341 58.56 13.85 -43.58
C GLU A 341 58.72 15.26 -44.19
N ASP A 342 59.29 16.14 -43.35
CA ASP A 342 59.84 17.47 -43.62
C ASP A 342 58.96 18.72 -43.34
N ALA A 343 59.50 19.52 -42.42
CA ALA A 343 58.93 20.61 -41.61
C ALA A 343 58.71 21.94 -42.38
N PRO A 344 58.54 23.12 -41.72
CA PRO A 344 57.81 23.49 -40.49
C PRO A 344 56.86 24.69 -40.71
N THR A 345 55.76 24.82 -39.94
CA THR A 345 55.38 26.14 -39.36
C THR A 345 54.40 25.97 -38.21
N ASN A 346 54.93 26.17 -37.00
CA ASN A 346 54.20 26.43 -35.77
C ASN A 346 53.39 27.73 -35.88
N TYR A 347 52.07 27.65 -36.08
CA TYR A 347 51.18 28.83 -36.08
C TYR A 347 50.58 29.15 -34.69
N PHE A 348 50.67 28.24 -33.72
CA PHE A 348 50.17 28.46 -32.34
C PHE A 348 51.18 28.00 -31.28
N ASN A 349 52.33 28.67 -31.29
CA ASN A 349 53.46 28.55 -30.37
C ASN A 349 53.09 28.19 -28.90
N LEU A 350 52.91 26.90 -28.59
CA LEU A 350 52.80 26.32 -27.25
C LEU A 350 53.41 24.90 -27.26
N GLY A 351 54.51 24.72 -26.53
CA GLY A 351 55.32 23.51 -26.54
C GLY A 351 54.76 22.35 -25.68
N PRO A 352 55.18 21.09 -25.95
CA PRO A 352 54.72 19.92 -25.22
C PRO A 352 55.75 19.49 -24.17
N ASN A 353 55.67 20.02 -22.94
CA ASN A 353 56.10 19.31 -21.72
C ASN A 353 55.95 20.20 -20.48
N SER A 354 54.88 20.00 -19.70
CA SER A 354 54.92 20.16 -18.25
C SER A 354 53.57 19.73 -17.66
N ALA A 355 53.58 18.67 -16.86
CA ALA A 355 52.47 18.29 -15.99
C ALA A 355 52.12 19.44 -15.03
N PRO A 356 50.84 19.69 -14.71
CA PRO A 356 50.50 20.61 -13.64
C PRO A 356 50.87 20.00 -12.28
N PRO A 357 51.53 20.75 -11.38
CA PRO A 357 52.00 20.24 -10.12
C PRO A 357 50.86 20.04 -9.12
N VAL A 358 50.96 18.95 -8.36
CA VAL A 358 50.25 18.71 -7.11
C VAL A 358 50.73 19.77 -6.11
N MET A 359 49.87 20.76 -5.81
CA MET A 359 50.14 21.71 -4.73
C MET A 359 49.88 21.01 -3.40
N ASN A 360 50.97 20.56 -2.77
CA ASN A 360 51.02 20.09 -1.39
C ASN A 360 50.97 21.31 -0.46
N ILE A 361 49.77 21.68 0.03
CA ILE A 361 49.63 22.70 1.07
C ILE A 361 49.60 21.99 2.43
N SER A 362 50.74 22.04 3.12
CA SER A 362 50.87 21.69 4.53
C SER A 362 50.32 22.84 5.38
N LEU A 363 49.22 22.60 6.13
CA LEU A 363 48.74 23.54 7.15
C LEU A 363 49.53 23.32 8.48
N PRO A 364 50.09 24.38 9.09
CA PRO A 364 50.68 24.30 10.44
C PRO A 364 49.61 24.29 11.55
N PRO A 365 49.91 23.73 12.74
CA PRO A 365 48.96 23.60 13.83
C PRO A 365 48.78 24.91 14.61
N PRO A 366 47.59 25.21 15.15
CA PRO A 366 47.38 26.39 15.99
C PRO A 366 47.94 26.17 17.42
N PRO A 367 48.60 27.18 18.00
CA PRO A 367 49.11 27.16 19.37
C PRO A 367 48.00 27.29 20.42
N GLY A 368 48.21 26.63 21.56
CA GLY A 368 47.23 26.41 22.62
C GLY A 368 46.84 27.61 23.47
N VAL A 369 45.70 27.44 24.15
CA VAL A 369 45.26 28.19 25.33
C VAL A 369 44.77 27.18 26.38
N ALA A 370 45.07 27.49 27.63
CA ALA A 370 45.26 26.57 28.75
C ALA A 370 44.00 26.03 29.43
N MET A 371 44.20 24.94 30.18
CA MET A 371 43.30 24.35 31.18
C MET A 371 43.13 25.22 32.44
N PRO A 372 42.13 24.90 33.29
CA PRO A 372 42.34 24.89 34.74
C PRO A 372 42.06 23.49 35.36
N PRO A 373 42.76 23.08 36.44
CA PRO A 373 42.47 21.84 37.21
C PRO A 373 41.91 22.18 38.62
N PRO A 374 41.89 21.27 39.61
CA PRO A 374 40.98 20.12 39.74
C PRO A 374 40.23 20.11 41.09
N GLY A 375 39.16 19.30 41.19
CA GLY A 375 38.68 18.77 42.47
C GLY A 375 37.27 19.21 42.87
N PHE A 376 36.33 18.28 42.92
CA PHE A 376 35.79 17.72 44.17
C PHE A 376 34.85 16.56 43.80
N GLY A 377 35.10 15.40 44.44
CA GLY A 377 34.28 14.20 44.32
C GLY A 377 32.96 14.29 45.12
N PRO A 378 32.17 13.21 45.14
CA PRO A 378 30.74 13.21 45.43
C PRO A 378 30.43 12.99 46.92
N PRO A 379 29.17 13.11 47.33
CA PRO A 379 28.66 12.26 48.39
C PRO A 379 27.63 11.27 47.86
N MET A 380 27.86 10.03 48.28
CA MET A 380 27.01 8.85 48.21
C MET A 380 25.86 8.93 49.23
N PHE A 381 24.80 8.16 48.94
CA PHE A 381 23.86 7.53 49.87
C PHE A 381 22.99 8.43 50.77
N HIS A 382 21.66 8.33 50.65
CA HIS A 382 20.86 7.49 51.56
C HIS A 382 19.50 7.14 50.94
N SER A 383 19.19 5.87 51.01
CA SER A 383 17.92 5.18 50.76
C SER A 383 16.92 5.41 51.89
N MET A 384 15.63 5.61 51.57
CA MET A 384 14.46 5.19 52.37
C MET A 384 13.13 5.48 51.63
N ASP A 385 12.42 4.43 51.23
CA ASP A 385 10.96 4.34 51.08
C ASP A 385 10.27 4.44 52.47
N PRO A 386 8.93 4.37 52.59
CA PRO A 386 7.85 5.20 52.04
C PRO A 386 7.03 5.83 53.21
N MET A 387 6.04 6.71 52.95
CA MET A 387 4.77 6.86 53.71
C MET A 387 4.19 8.29 53.68
N ALA A 388 2.86 8.30 53.61
CA ALA A 388 1.92 9.26 54.21
C ALA A 388 1.77 10.67 53.60
N ILE A 389 0.67 10.79 52.87
CA ILE A 389 -0.07 11.98 52.48
C ILE A 389 -0.49 12.82 53.70
N PRO A 390 -0.47 14.17 53.59
CA PRO A 390 -1.57 14.96 54.12
C PRO A 390 -2.20 15.85 53.04
N HIS A 391 -3.52 15.78 52.94
CA HIS A 391 -4.36 16.64 52.10
C HIS A 391 -4.24 18.13 52.48
N PRO A 392 -4.55 19.03 51.52
CA PRO A 392 -5.41 20.16 51.83
C PRO A 392 -6.65 20.19 50.94
N ILE A 393 -7.79 20.10 51.61
CA ILE A 393 -9.04 20.88 51.45
C ILE A 393 -9.33 21.44 50.04
N GLY A 394 -10.30 20.78 49.40
CA GLY A 394 -11.51 21.44 48.91
C GLY A 394 -11.45 22.08 47.52
N MET A 395 -11.91 21.34 46.50
CA MET A 395 -12.74 21.88 45.41
C MET A 395 -13.74 20.82 44.91
N ARG A 396 -14.98 21.27 44.79
CA ARG A 396 -16.21 20.53 44.48
C ARG A 396 -16.25 20.15 42.99
N PRO A 397 -16.78 18.98 42.58
CA PRO A 397 -16.86 18.61 41.18
C PRO A 397 -17.91 19.44 40.42
N PRO A 398 -17.68 19.81 39.14
CA PRO A 398 -18.64 20.56 38.35
C PRO A 398 -19.86 19.69 37.99
N GLY A 399 -21.04 20.27 38.20
CA GLY A 399 -22.33 19.64 38.02
C GLY A 399 -22.73 19.39 36.56
N HIS A 400 -23.79 18.58 36.44
CA HIS A 400 -24.45 18.15 35.22
C HIS A 400 -24.85 19.33 34.32
N VAL A 401 -24.36 19.34 33.07
CA VAL A 401 -24.71 20.35 32.07
C VAL A 401 -26.17 20.14 31.65
N HIS A 402 -27.01 21.15 31.89
CA HIS A 402 -28.43 21.14 31.52
C HIS A 402 -28.61 21.54 30.06
N TYR A 403 -29.24 20.70 29.24
CA TYR A 403 -29.52 20.97 27.82
C TYR A 403 -30.96 21.49 27.64
N PRO A 404 -31.22 22.60 26.93
CA PRO A 404 -32.56 23.20 26.78
C PRO A 404 -33.58 22.42 25.92
N SER A 405 -33.37 21.14 25.64
CA SER A 405 -34.24 20.32 24.77
C SER A 405 -35.15 19.35 25.52
N GLN A 406 -35.25 19.47 26.84
CA GLN A 406 -36.08 18.60 27.69
C GLN A 406 -37.19 19.36 28.44
N ASP A 407 -37.61 20.52 27.94
CA ASP A 407 -38.75 21.26 28.50
C ASP A 407 -40.08 20.77 27.87
N PRO A 408 -40.96 20.07 28.64
CA PRO A 408 -42.23 19.57 28.13
C PRO A 408 -43.28 20.65 27.85
N GLN A 409 -43.05 21.91 28.27
CA GLN A 409 -44.02 23.00 28.13
C GLN A 409 -43.92 23.77 26.80
N ARG A 410 -43.02 23.38 25.88
CA ARG A 410 -42.87 24.01 24.55
C ARG A 410 -43.50 23.23 23.39
N MET A 411 -44.27 22.17 23.66
CA MET A 411 -45.09 21.47 22.65
C MET A 411 -46.48 22.11 22.56
N GLY A 412 -46.54 23.27 21.91
CA GLY A 412 -47.79 23.97 21.58
C GLY A 412 -48.06 23.93 20.08
N ALA A 413 -48.70 22.86 19.60
CA ALA A 413 -49.39 22.86 18.30
C ALA A 413 -50.67 22.00 18.44
N HIS A 414 -51.72 22.63 18.97
CA HIS A 414 -53.07 22.09 18.91
C HIS A 414 -53.55 22.09 17.46
N ALA A 415 -53.68 20.91 16.86
CA ALA A 415 -54.51 20.71 15.68
C ALA A 415 -55.93 20.36 16.16
N SER A 416 -56.81 21.36 16.20
CA SER A 416 -58.24 21.20 16.44
C SER A 416 -58.86 20.44 15.27
N ARG A 417 -59.35 19.22 15.52
CA ARG A 417 -60.27 18.52 14.61
C ARG A 417 -61.66 19.11 14.80
N HIS A 418 -62.15 19.84 13.81
CA HIS A 418 -63.59 20.02 13.59
C HIS A 418 -64.13 18.74 12.95
N GLY A 419 -64.91 17.98 13.71
CA GLY A 419 -65.82 16.95 13.20
C GLY A 419 -67.22 17.56 13.10
N GLY A 420 -67.74 17.65 11.89
CA GLY A 420 -69.16 17.92 11.62
C GLY A 420 -69.92 16.63 11.43
N SER A 421 -71.17 16.66 11.88
CA SER A 421 -72.28 15.70 11.69
C SER A 421 -72.13 14.31 12.33
#